data_AF-A0A4Y2Q741-F1
#
_entry.id   AF-A0A4Y2Q741-F1
#
_cell.length_a   1.000
_cell.length_b   1.000
_cell.length_c   1.000
_cell.angle_alpha   90.00
_cell.angle_beta   90.00
_cell.angle_gamma   90.00
#
_symmetry.space_group_name_H-M   'P 1'
#
loop_
_entity.id
_entity.type
_entity.pdbx_description
1 polymer ?
#
loop_
_entity_poly.entity_id
_entity_poly.type
_entity_poly.pdbx_seq_one_letter_code
_entity_poly.pdbx_strand_id
1 'polypeptide(L)'
;MATIRKDIVNRTDEADIRAIDSGLKNPWRWDWLEKSVNGVYVREVIRKLRSCGVAYCLVCSKELIYGSRGFSALAKHMESRKHADAVEARQKNVPLP
;
A
#
# COMPACT_ATOMS: atom_id res chain seq x y z
N MET A 1 12.06 15.97 -7.86
CA MET A 1 10.73 15.90 -8.52
C MET A 1 10.04 14.63 -8.05
N ALA A 2 8.94 14.73 -7.31
CA ALA A 2 8.17 13.55 -6.94
C ALA A 2 7.49 13.01 -8.20
N THR A 3 7.99 11.90 -8.73
CA THR A 3 7.39 11.22 -9.89
C THR A 3 6.01 10.73 -9.47
N ILE A 4 4.96 11.41 -9.92
CA ILE A 4 3.58 11.02 -9.62
C ILE A 4 3.34 9.67 -10.31
N ARG A 5 3.22 8.59 -9.52
CA ARG A 5 2.87 7.25 -10.02
C ARG A 5 1.46 7.28 -10.60
N LYS A 6 1.36 7.30 -11.94
CA LYS A 6 0.09 7.34 -12.68
C LYS A 6 -0.70 6.03 -12.62
N ASP A 7 -0.08 4.97 -12.13
CA ASP A 7 -0.66 3.63 -12.00
C ASP A 7 -1.31 3.38 -10.65
N ILE A 8 -1.35 4.37 -9.75
CA ILE A 8 -2.14 4.31 -8.52
C ILE A 8 -3.62 4.39 -8.88
N VAL A 9 -4.40 3.45 -8.37
CA VAL A 9 -5.86 3.44 -8.50
C VAL A 9 -6.46 4.13 -7.29
N ASN A 10 -7.29 5.14 -7.51
CA ASN A 10 -8.12 5.72 -6.47
C ASN A 10 -9.48 5.03 -6.42
N ARG A 11 -10.17 5.19 -5.30
CA ARG A 11 -11.52 4.65 -5.10
C ARG A 11 -12.52 5.13 -6.16
N THR A 12 -12.33 6.33 -6.70
CA THR A 12 -13.18 6.96 -7.73
C THR A 12 -12.80 6.54 -9.15
N ASP A 13 -11.58 6.05 -9.37
CA ASP A 13 -11.07 5.59 -10.67
C ASP A 13 -11.43 4.11 -10.88
N GLU A 14 -12.71 3.78 -10.69
CA GLU A 14 -13.26 2.42 -10.64
C GLU A 14 -13.31 1.77 -12.04
N ALA A 15 -12.17 1.68 -12.72
CA ALA A 15 -11.92 0.66 -13.72
C ALA A 15 -11.82 -0.66 -12.94
N ASP A 16 -12.97 -1.32 -12.84
CA ASP A 16 -13.34 -2.35 -11.87
C ASP A 16 -12.14 -3.11 -11.27
N ILE A 17 -11.85 -2.86 -9.99
CA ILE A 17 -10.84 -3.60 -9.24
C ILE A 17 -11.08 -5.12 -9.36
N ARG A 18 -12.35 -5.55 -9.51
CA ARG A 18 -12.69 -6.96 -9.74
C ARG A 18 -12.15 -7.47 -11.07
N ALA A 19 -12.10 -6.64 -12.10
CA ALA A 19 -11.48 -7.00 -13.38
C ALA A 19 -9.96 -7.09 -13.26
N ILE A 20 -9.33 -6.12 -12.58
CA ILE A 20 -7.87 -6.10 -12.37
C ILE A 20 -7.41 -7.30 -11.54
N ASP A 21 -8.13 -7.60 -10.45
CA ASP A 21 -7.82 -8.68 -9.51
C ASP A 21 -8.61 -9.97 -9.79
N SER A 22 -9.13 -10.11 -11.02
CA SER A 22 -9.87 -11.30 -11.43
C SER A 22 -9.01 -12.56 -11.27
N GLY A 23 -9.58 -13.61 -10.68
CA GLY A 23 -8.89 -14.88 -10.43
C GLY A 23 -7.96 -14.88 -9.22
N LEU A 24 -7.80 -13.77 -8.49
CA LEU A 24 -7.05 -13.79 -7.23
C LEU A 24 -7.84 -14.46 -6.12
N LYS A 25 -7.12 -15.26 -5.31
CA LYS A 25 -7.65 -15.79 -4.07
C LYS A 25 -8.12 -14.67 -3.12
N ASN A 26 -7.38 -13.56 -3.10
CA ASN A 26 -7.70 -12.39 -2.27
C ASN A 26 -7.67 -11.12 -3.13
N PRO A 27 -8.80 -10.73 -3.75
CA PRO A 27 -8.90 -9.46 -4.45
C PRO A 27 -8.81 -8.30 -3.47
N TRP A 28 -8.40 -7.13 -3.97
CA TRP A 28 -8.29 -5.91 -3.21
C TRP A 28 -9.62 -5.50 -2.59
N ARG A 29 -9.57 -5.03 -1.34
CA ARG A 29 -10.73 -4.47 -0.65
C ARG A 29 -10.38 -3.09 -0.11
N TRP A 30 -11.20 -2.10 -0.46
CA TRP A 30 -11.02 -0.73 0.02
C TRP A 30 -11.16 -0.61 1.54
N ASP A 31 -11.92 -1.50 2.19
CA ASP A 31 -11.99 -1.62 3.67
C ASP A 31 -10.61 -1.82 4.32
N TRP A 32 -9.66 -2.44 3.63
CA TRP A 32 -8.31 -2.62 4.16
C TRP A 32 -7.61 -1.30 4.46
N LEU A 33 -7.95 -0.23 3.73
CA LEU A 33 -7.38 1.10 3.91
C LEU A 33 -7.81 1.76 5.23
N GLU A 34 -8.97 1.37 5.75
CA GLU A 34 -9.53 1.88 7.01
C GLU A 34 -8.97 1.16 8.24
N LYS A 35 -8.22 0.06 8.05
CA LYS A 35 -7.56 -0.65 9.13
C LYS A 35 -6.28 0.07 9.55
N SER A 36 -5.95 -0.04 10.84
CA SER A 36 -4.68 0.41 11.40
C SER A 36 -3.78 -0.76 11.76
N VAL A 37 -2.48 -0.58 11.58
CA VAL A 37 -1.43 -1.52 12.00
C VAL A 37 -0.36 -0.71 12.72
N ASN A 38 -0.05 -1.08 13.96
CA ASN A 38 0.85 -0.33 14.85
C ASN A 38 0.47 1.17 14.98
N GLY A 39 -0.83 1.47 15.00
CA GLY A 39 -1.34 2.84 15.14
C GLY A 39 -1.33 3.69 13.86
N VAL A 40 -0.83 3.16 12.73
CA VAL A 40 -0.81 3.85 11.43
C VAL A 40 -1.91 3.30 10.53
N TYR A 41 -2.70 4.16 9.89
CA TYR A 41 -3.71 3.70 8.95
C TYR A 41 -3.08 3.21 7.65
N VAL A 42 -3.62 2.12 7.12
CA VAL A 42 -3.13 1.55 5.86
C VAL A 42 -3.27 2.54 4.70
N ARG A 43 -4.32 3.38 4.70
CA ARG A 43 -4.50 4.45 3.71
C ARG A 43 -3.40 5.51 3.69
N GLU A 44 -2.62 5.65 4.75
CA GLU A 44 -1.54 6.64 4.81
C GLU A 44 -0.29 6.12 4.11
N VAL A 45 -0.12 4.80 4.08
CA VAL A 45 1.12 4.17 3.64
C VAL A 45 0.98 3.32 2.39
N ILE A 46 -0.15 2.64 2.18
CA ILE A 46 -0.37 1.71 1.07
C ILE A 46 -1.34 2.29 0.03
N ARG A 47 -1.00 2.10 -1.24
CA ARG A 47 -1.83 2.43 -2.41
C ARG A 47 -2.07 1.20 -3.27
N LYS A 48 -3.26 1.06 -3.84
CA LYS A 48 -3.54 0.04 -4.86
C LYS A 48 -2.90 0.45 -6.18
N LEU A 49 -2.21 -0.47 -6.84
CA LEU A 49 -1.72 -0.29 -8.20
C LEU A 49 -2.69 -0.90 -9.23
N ARG A 50 -2.64 -0.38 -10.46
CA ARG A 50 -3.28 -0.95 -11.65
C ARG A 50 -2.54 -2.20 -12.15
N SER A 51 -2.20 -3.08 -11.21
CA SER A 51 -1.57 -4.37 -11.46
C SER A 51 -2.21 -5.41 -10.55
N CYS A 52 -2.45 -6.60 -11.11
CA CYS A 52 -3.18 -7.67 -10.45
C CYS A 52 -2.47 -8.12 -9.17
N GLY A 53 -3.13 -8.00 -8.02
CA GLY A 53 -2.60 -8.53 -6.76
C GLY A 53 -1.40 -7.78 -6.18
N VAL A 54 -1.13 -6.57 -6.70
CA VAL A 54 0.00 -5.72 -6.29
C VAL A 54 -0.48 -4.40 -5.69
N ALA A 55 0.14 -4.03 -4.58
CA ALA A 55 0.01 -2.72 -3.93
C ALA A 55 1.37 -2.03 -3.83
N TYR A 56 1.38 -0.76 -3.49
CA TYR A 56 2.60 0.04 -3.33
C TYR A 56 2.66 0.66 -1.95
N CYS A 57 3.81 0.55 -1.30
CA CYS A 57 4.09 1.23 -0.05
C CYS A 57 4.82 2.55 -0.33
N LEU A 58 4.21 3.67 0.05
CA LEU A 58 4.75 5.01 -0.08
C LEU A 58 5.99 5.22 0.79
N VAL A 59 6.04 4.61 1.98
CA VAL A 59 7.16 4.72 2.92
C VAL A 59 8.38 3.98 2.39
N CYS A 60 8.22 2.69 2.11
CA CYS A 60 9.31 1.85 1.62
C CYS A 60 9.63 2.07 0.13
N SER A 61 8.78 2.81 -0.58
CA SER A 61 8.86 3.03 -2.03
C SER A 61 8.94 1.73 -2.83
N LYS A 62 8.18 0.70 -2.40
CA LYS A 62 8.24 -0.67 -2.93
C LYS A 62 6.87 -1.27 -3.19
N GLU A 63 6.85 -2.19 -4.14
CA GLU A 63 5.67 -2.98 -4.50
C GLU A 63 5.52 -4.19 -3.56
N LEU A 64 4.27 -4.56 -3.29
CA LEU A 64 3.87 -5.58 -2.34
C LEU A 64 2.85 -6.49 -3.00
N ILE A 65 3.10 -7.80 -2.95
CA ILE A 65 2.17 -8.80 -3.46
C ILE A 65 1.19 -9.19 -2.35
N TYR A 66 -0.10 -8.93 -2.55
CA TYR A 66 -1.15 -9.36 -1.63
C TYR A 66 -2.04 -10.47 -2.20
N GLY A 67 -2.04 -10.73 -3.51
CA GLY A 67 -3.02 -11.62 -4.14
C GLY A 67 -3.18 -13.02 -3.50
N SER A 68 -2.11 -13.55 -2.90
CA SER A 68 -2.12 -14.86 -2.22
C SER A 68 -2.56 -14.82 -0.75
N ARG A 69 -2.25 -13.75 -0.01
CA ARG A 69 -2.46 -13.65 1.47
C ARG A 69 -3.40 -12.52 1.89
N GLY A 70 -3.88 -11.72 0.95
CA GLY A 70 -4.74 -10.57 1.19
C GLY A 70 -4.13 -9.55 2.16
N PHE A 71 -4.97 -9.01 3.04
CA PHE A 71 -4.60 -8.01 4.04
C PHE A 71 -3.40 -8.41 4.91
N SER A 72 -3.27 -9.69 5.27
CA SER A 72 -2.16 -10.16 6.11
C SER A 72 -0.79 -9.92 5.49
N ALA A 73 -0.67 -9.84 4.15
CA ALA A 73 0.58 -9.44 3.49
C ALA A 73 0.91 -7.96 3.75
N LEU A 74 -0.11 -7.09 3.73
CA LEU A 74 0.04 -5.66 3.98
C LEU A 74 0.39 -5.40 5.45
N ALA A 75 -0.34 -6.05 6.37
CA ALA A 75 -0.08 -5.95 7.81
C ALA A 75 1.33 -6.41 8.15
N LYS A 76 1.74 -7.60 7.70
CA LYS A 76 3.09 -8.13 7.92
C LYS A 76 4.18 -7.21 7.36
N HIS A 77 3.90 -6.54 6.24
CA HIS A 77 4.83 -5.55 5.70
C HIS A 77 4.96 -4.33 6.63
N MET A 78 3.85 -3.77 7.11
CA MET A 78 3.85 -2.64 8.03
C MET A 78 4.48 -2.97 9.39
N GLU A 79 4.33 -4.21 9.85
CA GLU A 79 4.98 -4.72 11.08
C GLU A 79 6.47 -5.02 10.90
N SER A 80 6.97 -5.06 9.65
CA SER A 80 8.35 -5.42 9.39
C SER A 80 9.30 -4.33 9.88
N ARG A 81 10.42 -4.74 10.48
CA ARG A 81 11.47 -3.82 10.94
C ARG A 81 11.94 -2.87 9.83
N LYS A 82 12.08 -3.38 8.60
CA LYS A 82 12.43 -2.58 7.42
C LYS A 82 11.46 -1.44 7.13
N HIS A 83 10.17 -1.64 7.41
CA HIS A 83 9.18 -0.59 7.28
C HIS A 83 9.36 0.44 8.40
N ALA A 84 9.52 0.00 9.64
CA ALA A 84 9.80 0.89 10.78
C ALA A 84 11.06 1.73 10.58
N ASP A 85 12.16 1.13 10.13
CA ASP A 85 13.41 1.84 9.81
C ASP A 85 13.18 2.91 8.71
N ALA A 86 12.36 2.61 7.71
CA ALA A 86 12.01 3.55 6.64
C ALA A 86 11.08 4.68 7.12
N VAL A 87 10.17 4.41 8.07
CA VAL A 87 9.36 5.45 8.72
C VAL A 87 10.27 6.39 9.51
N GLU A 88 11.17 5.83 10.34
CA GLU A 88 12.09 6.63 11.16
C GLU A 88 13.03 7.47 10.30
N ALA A 89 13.61 6.89 9.24
CA ALA A 89 14.46 7.61 8.30
C ALA A 89 13.72 8.78 7.65
N ARG A 90 12.43 8.63 7.32
CA ARG A 90 11.63 9.73 6.76
C ARG A 90 11.34 10.84 7.76
N GLN A 91 11.09 10.49 9.03
CA GLN A 91 10.88 11.49 10.09
C GLN A 91 12.15 12.30 10.38
N LYS A 92 13.33 11.65 10.35
CA LYS A 92 14.63 12.32 10.57
C LYS A 92 15.06 13.21 9.39
N ASN A 93 14.54 12.97 8.19
CA ASN A 93 14.85 13.74 6.98
C ASN A 93 13.84 14.86 6.68
N VAL A 94 13.01 15.26 7.64
CA VAL A 94 12.18 16.47 7.50
C VAL A 94 13.12 17.68 7.55
N PRO A 95 13.16 18.54 6.51
CA PRO A 95 13.99 19.74 6.52
C PRO A 95 13.59 20.61 7.72
N LEU A 96 14.59 21.11 8.46
CA LEU A 96 14.37 22.12 9.50
C LEU A 96 13.74 23.39 8.86
N PRO A 97 12.87 24.11 9.60
CA PRO A 97 12.16 25.29 9.11
C PRO A 97 13.09 26.43 8.67
#